data_AF-A0A5J5K885-F1
#
_entry.id   AF-A0A5J5K885-F1
#
_cell.length_a   1.000
_cell.length_b   1.000
_cell.length_c   1.000
_cell.angle_alpha   90.00
_cell.angle_beta   90.00
_cell.angle_gamma   90.00
#
_symmetry.space_group_name_H-M   'P 1'
#
loop_
_entity.id
_entity.type
_entity.pdbx_description
1 polymer ?
#
loop_
_entity_poly.entity_id
_entity_poly.type
_entity_poly.pdbx_seq_one_letter_code
_entity_poly.pdbx_strand_id
1 'polypeptide(L)'
;MDLGESGDRLMEDLWLDETGRLTRQSEHVRELPGYADALEAWRRLETPLRAQLRERISLPLANIITQASRVQVLVSRMKTFVRESSPALREVLLTRWKSFKVEVVLYRLGQLELLAWIESEDPQLAVKGWISLALLDEAIDMDDAEQLSPIVLYVSNDDAYNDVREALDDAMEAFGLAPVRSSPPIRGSVWQVITAAFKRQVEPDRLDQAGDAFTAGAKARWYGEPQSQITKAQGEAVANLLDKLQSTPDALIMISNILIVKVDGVPVVRELTPEQVQVLQENPSLFTDPRLALSRLQPLRAEVSGRGPDSGQQSIAR
;
A
#
# COMPACT_ATOMS: atom_id res chain seq x y z
N MET A 1 35.57 -5.99 17.78
CA MET A 1 35.06 -4.81 18.49
C MET A 1 33.63 -5.17 18.83
N ASP A 2 33.37 -5.41 20.11
CA ASP A 2 32.08 -5.86 20.61
C ASP A 2 31.14 -4.65 20.69
N LEU A 3 30.04 -4.66 19.93
CA LEU A 3 29.12 -3.53 19.75
C LEU A 3 27.87 -3.65 20.64
N GLY A 4 27.77 -4.71 21.45
CA GLY A 4 26.55 -5.07 22.20
C GLY A 4 26.11 -4.04 23.24
N GLU A 5 27.03 -3.42 23.99
CA GLU A 5 26.68 -2.43 25.03
C GLU A 5 26.71 -0.96 24.53
N SER A 6 27.31 -0.70 23.36
CA SER A 6 27.38 0.65 22.79
C SER A 6 26.11 1.05 22.02
N GLY A 7 25.31 0.07 21.59
CA GLY A 7 24.05 0.31 20.87
C GLY A 7 22.97 0.94 21.75
N ASP A 8 22.78 0.43 22.98
CA ASP A 8 21.75 0.94 23.90
C ASP A 8 22.06 2.32 24.47
N ARG A 9 23.36 2.69 24.58
CA ARG A 9 23.76 4.06 24.96
C ARG A 9 23.61 5.08 23.83
N LEU A 10 23.65 4.65 22.58
CA LEU A 10 23.37 5.55 21.44
C LEU A 10 21.89 5.94 21.35
N MET A 11 20.99 5.21 22.01
CA MET A 11 19.54 5.40 21.97
C MET A 11 19.04 6.55 22.85
N GLU A 12 19.72 6.89 23.96
CA GLU A 12 19.30 8.00 24.85
C GLU A 12 19.75 9.40 24.36
N ASP A 13 20.73 9.46 23.44
CA ASP A 13 21.52 10.68 23.16
C ASP A 13 21.23 11.39 21.81
N LEU A 14 20.28 10.89 21.01
CA LEU A 14 19.97 11.44 19.68
C LEU A 14 18.74 12.37 19.69
N TRP A 15 18.85 13.52 20.35
CA TRP A 15 17.82 14.57 20.29
C TRP A 15 18.06 15.53 19.13
N LEU A 16 17.06 15.63 18.25
CA LEU A 16 16.85 16.82 17.43
C LEU A 16 16.24 17.90 18.32
N ASP A 17 16.76 19.12 18.25
CA ASP A 17 16.10 20.26 18.89
C ASP A 17 14.73 20.53 18.25
N GLU A 18 14.00 21.49 18.81
CA GLU A 18 12.68 21.93 18.35
C GLU A 18 12.67 22.39 16.88
N THR A 19 13.84 22.60 16.27
CA THR A 19 14.03 23.01 14.87
C THR A 19 14.47 21.86 13.95
N GLY A 20 14.57 20.63 14.46
CA GLY A 20 15.04 19.48 13.70
C GLY A 20 16.56 19.47 13.51
N ARG A 21 17.33 20.23 14.30
CA ARG A 21 18.80 20.23 14.24
C ARG A 21 19.36 19.27 15.29
N LEU A 22 20.35 18.50 14.86
CA LEU A 22 21.14 17.66 15.75
C LEU A 22 21.81 18.51 16.84
N THR A 23 21.56 18.18 18.10
CA THR A 23 22.20 18.84 19.25
C THR A 23 23.66 18.42 19.39
N ARG A 24 24.43 19.19 20.18
CA ARG A 24 25.91 19.11 20.29
C ARG A 24 26.46 17.73 20.72
N GLN A 25 25.64 16.85 21.30
CA GLN A 25 26.05 15.50 21.71
C GLN A 25 26.04 14.47 20.56
N SER A 26 25.58 14.83 19.36
CA SER A 26 25.57 13.94 18.19
C SER A 26 26.87 13.96 17.36
N GLU A 27 27.97 14.54 17.85
CA GLU A 27 29.23 14.63 17.08
C GLU A 27 29.77 13.24 16.70
N HIS A 28 29.59 12.24 17.57
CA HIS A 28 29.94 10.84 17.32
C HIS A 28 29.23 10.25 16.10
N VAL A 29 28.02 10.70 15.77
CA VAL A 29 27.27 10.25 14.58
C VAL A 29 27.95 10.72 13.29
N ARG A 30 28.59 11.90 13.32
CA ARG A 30 29.32 12.43 12.15
C ARG A 30 30.60 11.67 11.86
N GLU A 31 31.12 10.98 12.88
CA GLU A 31 32.34 10.17 12.80
C GLU A 31 32.07 8.73 12.32
N LEU A 32 30.79 8.34 12.17
CA LEU A 32 30.45 7.03 11.63
C LEU A 32 30.99 6.87 10.19
N PRO A 33 31.71 5.77 9.89
CA PRO A 33 32.19 5.49 8.55
C PRO A 33 31.04 5.52 7.53
N GLY A 34 31.21 6.32 6.46
CA GLY A 34 30.21 6.47 5.40
C GLY A 34 29.07 7.43 5.72
N TYR A 35 29.03 8.07 6.89
CA TYR A 35 27.98 9.05 7.23
C TYR A 35 27.95 10.24 6.28
N ALA A 36 29.11 10.81 5.93
CA ALA A 36 29.19 11.94 5.01
C ALA A 36 28.62 11.59 3.62
N ASP A 37 29.01 10.42 3.09
CA ASP A 37 28.52 9.92 1.80
C ASP A 37 27.03 9.60 1.84
N ALA A 38 26.55 8.99 2.94
CA ALA A 38 25.13 8.67 3.12
C ALA A 38 24.27 9.93 3.25
N LEU A 39 24.76 10.95 3.97
CA LEU A 39 24.11 12.24 4.11
C LEU A 39 24.07 12.99 2.77
N GLU A 40 25.14 12.92 1.98
CA GLU A 40 25.17 13.51 0.65
C GLU A 40 24.22 12.79 -0.31
N ALA A 41 24.22 11.46 -0.31
CA ALA A 41 23.26 10.65 -1.07
C ALA A 41 21.81 10.95 -0.68
N TRP A 42 21.53 11.05 0.62
CA TRP A 42 20.23 11.49 1.13
C TRP A 42 19.87 12.89 0.62
N ARG A 43 20.78 13.87 0.72
CA ARG A 43 20.54 15.24 0.23
C ARG A 43 20.26 15.28 -1.27
N ARG A 44 20.93 14.44 -2.07
CA ARG A 44 20.67 14.32 -3.51
C ARG A 44 19.26 13.81 -3.81
N LEU A 45 18.67 13.01 -2.92
CA LEU A 45 17.27 12.57 -3.00
C LEU A 45 16.30 13.61 -2.40
N GLU A 46 16.61 14.16 -1.22
CA GLU A 46 15.76 15.08 -0.46
C GLU A 46 15.58 16.43 -1.17
N THR A 47 16.64 17.00 -1.74
CA THR A 47 16.61 18.34 -2.35
C THR A 47 15.63 18.45 -3.51
N PRO A 48 15.67 17.57 -4.55
CA PRO A 48 14.68 17.63 -5.61
C PRO A 48 13.27 17.34 -5.10
N LEU A 49 13.11 16.51 -4.06
CA LEU A 49 11.80 16.26 -3.46
C LEU A 49 11.23 17.49 -2.79
N ARG A 50 12.01 18.18 -1.94
CA ARG A 50 11.59 19.42 -1.28
C ARG A 50 11.31 20.53 -2.28
N ALA A 51 12.14 20.67 -3.32
CA ALA A 51 11.91 21.63 -4.39
C ALA A 51 10.59 21.35 -5.12
N GLN A 52 10.35 20.08 -5.47
CA GLN A 52 9.08 19.62 -6.04
C GLN A 52 7.90 19.91 -5.10
N LEU A 53 7.99 19.55 -3.82
CA LEU A 53 6.92 19.78 -2.84
C LEU A 53 6.61 21.28 -2.68
N ARG A 54 7.62 22.16 -2.65
CA ARG A 54 7.44 23.62 -2.54
C ARG A 54 6.82 24.25 -3.78
N GLU A 55 7.28 23.88 -4.98
CA GLU A 55 6.72 24.37 -6.26
C GLU A 55 5.25 23.97 -6.43
N ARG A 56 4.83 22.89 -5.76
CA ARG A 56 3.51 22.26 -5.92
C ARG A 56 2.40 22.81 -5.04
N ILE A 57 2.71 23.64 -4.04
CA ILE A 57 1.70 24.32 -3.22
C ILE A 57 0.82 25.27 -4.08
N SER A 58 1.21 25.54 -5.33
CA SER A 58 0.50 26.46 -6.25
C SER A 58 0.08 25.86 -7.61
N LEU A 59 0.11 24.53 -7.82
CA LEU A 59 -0.20 23.95 -9.14
C LEU A 59 -1.68 23.55 -9.34
N PRO A 60 -2.20 23.58 -10.58
CA PRO A 60 -3.51 23.04 -10.93
C PRO A 60 -3.60 21.51 -10.71
N LEU A 61 -4.78 21.02 -10.31
CA LEU A 61 -5.07 19.63 -9.93
C LEU A 61 -4.65 18.54 -10.93
N ALA A 62 -4.83 18.77 -12.23
CA ALA A 62 -4.42 17.81 -13.27
C ALA A 62 -2.91 17.51 -13.23
N ASN A 63 -2.10 18.44 -12.73
CA ASN A 63 -0.67 18.24 -12.53
C ASN A 63 -0.35 17.50 -11.23
N ILE A 64 -1.20 17.58 -10.20
CA ILE A 64 -0.95 16.95 -8.89
C ILE A 64 -0.90 15.42 -9.01
N ILE A 65 -1.82 14.83 -9.79
CA ILE A 65 -1.93 13.38 -9.98
C ILE A 65 -0.71 12.76 -10.69
N THR A 66 -0.30 13.34 -11.82
CA THR A 66 0.88 12.87 -12.58
C THR A 66 2.17 13.02 -11.78
N GLN A 67 2.20 14.00 -10.87
CA GLN A 67 3.36 14.29 -10.03
C GLN A 67 3.37 13.45 -8.73
N ALA A 68 2.22 12.97 -8.25
CA ALA A 68 2.12 12.05 -7.12
C ALA A 68 2.87 10.73 -7.39
N SER A 69 2.76 10.17 -8.58
CA SER A 69 3.54 8.98 -8.99
C SER A 69 5.06 9.23 -8.93
N ARG A 70 5.51 10.46 -9.22
CA ARG A 70 6.94 10.82 -9.10
C ARG A 70 7.40 10.94 -7.64
N VAL A 71 6.54 11.47 -6.76
CA VAL A 71 6.80 11.48 -5.30
C VAL A 71 6.90 10.06 -4.79
N GLN A 72 5.97 9.19 -5.19
CA GLN A 72 5.97 7.78 -4.80
C GLN A 72 7.26 7.07 -5.25
N VAL A 73 7.72 7.28 -6.48
CA VAL A 73 9.00 6.73 -6.95
C VAL A 73 10.18 7.23 -6.10
N LEU A 74 10.18 8.52 -5.73
CA LEU A 74 11.27 9.09 -4.93
C LEU A 74 11.26 8.58 -3.47
N VAL A 75 10.06 8.50 -2.86
CA VAL A 75 9.82 7.90 -1.55
C VAL A 75 10.29 6.44 -1.55
N SER A 76 9.93 5.65 -2.56
CA SER A 76 10.38 4.27 -2.70
C SER A 76 11.91 4.16 -2.81
N ARG A 77 12.57 5.08 -3.54
CA ARG A 77 14.04 5.11 -3.61
C ARG A 77 14.68 5.46 -2.27
N MET A 78 14.11 6.42 -1.55
CA MET A 78 14.58 6.80 -0.20
C MET A 78 14.41 5.62 0.78
N LYS A 79 13.29 4.89 0.72
CA LYS A 79 13.10 3.65 1.50
C LYS A 79 14.17 2.61 1.21
N THR A 80 14.39 2.30 -0.07
CA THR A 80 15.40 1.33 -0.50
C THR A 80 16.78 1.75 0.01
N PHE A 81 17.13 3.04 -0.11
CA PHE A 81 18.39 3.59 0.39
C PHE A 81 18.55 3.44 1.91
N VAL A 82 17.52 3.77 2.70
CA VAL A 82 17.53 3.59 4.17
C VAL A 82 17.71 2.12 4.54
N ARG A 83 17.00 1.22 3.84
CA ARG A 83 17.05 -0.23 4.08
C ARG A 83 18.42 -0.82 3.76
N GLU A 84 19.04 -0.39 2.66
CA GLU A 84 20.36 -0.86 2.20
C GLU A 84 21.53 -0.21 2.97
N SER A 85 21.26 0.81 3.79
CA SER A 85 22.27 1.43 4.64
C SER A 85 22.70 0.52 5.79
N SER A 86 23.93 0.71 6.28
CA SER A 86 24.44 -0.04 7.44
C SER A 86 23.57 0.17 8.68
N PRO A 87 23.54 -0.77 9.65
CA PRO A 87 22.68 -0.65 10.84
C PRO A 87 22.87 0.68 11.59
N ALA A 88 24.12 1.14 11.75
CA ALA A 88 24.43 2.41 12.40
C ALA A 88 23.92 3.64 11.64
N LEU A 89 23.88 3.58 10.29
CA LEU A 89 23.34 4.67 9.46
C LEU A 89 21.81 4.59 9.33
N ARG A 90 21.24 3.39 9.37
CA ARG A 90 19.81 3.14 9.25
C ARG A 90 19.04 3.91 10.33
N GLU A 91 19.44 3.85 11.59
CA GLU A 91 18.78 4.58 12.69
C GLU A 91 18.76 6.10 12.51
N VAL A 92 19.89 6.65 12.07
CA VAL A 92 20.04 8.09 11.82
C VAL A 92 19.18 8.52 10.65
N LEU A 93 19.15 7.71 9.59
CA LEU A 93 18.32 7.96 8.42
C LEU A 93 16.84 7.75 8.69
N LEU A 94 16.45 6.81 9.58
CA LEU A 94 15.08 6.61 10.04
C LEU A 94 14.59 7.80 10.86
N THR A 95 15.42 8.32 11.76
CA THR A 95 15.12 9.54 12.52
C THR A 95 14.92 10.73 11.59
N ARG A 96 15.79 10.87 10.58
CA ARG A 96 15.67 11.91 9.55
C ARG A 96 14.45 11.70 8.64
N TRP A 97 14.11 10.45 8.34
CA TRP A 97 12.89 10.06 7.62
C TRP A 97 11.64 10.43 8.40
N LYS A 98 11.60 10.19 9.72
CA LYS A 98 10.49 10.60 10.61
C LYS A 98 10.26 12.11 10.58
N SER A 99 11.33 12.91 10.68
CA SER A 99 11.22 14.37 10.56
C SER A 99 10.78 14.82 9.16
N PHE A 100 11.26 14.16 8.11
CA PHE A 100 10.83 14.42 6.74
C PHE A 100 9.36 14.02 6.49
N LYS A 101 8.90 12.94 7.13
CA LYS A 101 7.51 12.48 7.14
C LYS A 101 6.57 13.53 7.68
N VAL A 102 6.96 14.31 8.70
CA VAL A 102 6.16 15.46 9.17
C VAL A 102 5.97 16.50 8.06
N GLU A 103 7.01 16.83 7.28
CA GLU A 103 6.88 17.76 6.15
C GLU A 103 6.00 17.20 5.01
N VAL A 104 6.09 15.90 4.72
CA VAL A 104 5.22 15.22 3.75
C VAL A 104 3.77 15.13 4.27
N VAL A 105 3.56 14.97 5.57
CA VAL A 105 2.26 14.99 6.23
C VAL A 105 1.65 16.40 6.24
N LEU A 106 2.47 17.45 6.39
CA LEU A 106 2.02 18.84 6.23
C LEU A 106 1.64 19.16 4.77
N TYR A 107 2.35 18.59 3.78
CA TYR A 107 1.90 18.58 2.39
C TYR A 107 0.55 17.84 2.21
N ARG A 108 0.33 16.77 3.00
CA ARG A 108 -0.92 16.01 3.10
C ARG A 108 -2.08 16.83 3.69
N LEU A 109 -1.80 17.77 4.60
CA LEU A 109 -2.79 18.75 5.09
C LEU A 109 -3.18 19.75 3.99
N GLY A 110 -2.24 20.15 3.12
CA GLY A 110 -2.58 20.86 1.87
C GLY A 110 -3.41 20.01 0.90
N GLN A 111 -3.27 18.68 0.91
CA GLN A 111 -4.17 17.77 0.20
C GLN A 111 -5.52 17.54 0.92
N LEU A 112 -5.68 17.91 2.19
CA LEU A 112 -6.99 17.91 2.83
C LEU A 112 -7.88 19.06 2.32
N GLU A 113 -7.29 20.20 1.93
CA GLU A 113 -7.99 21.22 1.11
C GLU A 113 -8.35 20.69 -0.29
N LEU A 114 -7.51 19.81 -0.85
CA LEU A 114 -7.81 19.08 -2.10
C LEU A 114 -8.96 18.08 -1.91
N LEU A 115 -9.06 17.44 -0.73
CA LEU A 115 -10.18 16.54 -0.37
C LEU A 115 -11.50 17.31 -0.22
N ALA A 116 -11.46 18.52 0.35
CA ALA A 116 -12.61 19.42 0.39
C ALA A 116 -13.07 19.89 -1.01
N TRP A 117 -12.17 19.92 -2.00
CA TRP A 117 -12.50 20.19 -3.40
C TRP A 117 -12.93 18.93 -4.19
N ILE A 118 -12.34 17.78 -3.86
CA ILE A 118 -12.72 16.47 -4.43
C ILE A 118 -14.16 16.09 -4.08
N GLU A 119 -14.65 16.51 -2.90
CA GLU A 119 -16.07 16.39 -2.53
C GLU A 119 -17.01 17.16 -3.47
N SER A 120 -16.51 18.02 -4.37
CA SER A 120 -17.35 18.95 -5.10
C SER A 120 -17.77 18.57 -6.52
N GLU A 121 -17.22 17.57 -7.26
CA GLU A 121 -17.79 17.25 -8.60
C GLU A 121 -17.32 15.97 -9.36
N ASP A 122 -16.14 15.36 -9.11
CA ASP A 122 -15.66 14.19 -9.89
C ASP A 122 -15.31 12.96 -9.02
N PRO A 123 -16.18 11.92 -9.00
CA PRO A 123 -15.95 10.69 -8.24
C PRO A 123 -14.66 9.95 -8.64
N GLN A 124 -14.23 10.01 -9.91
CA GLN A 124 -13.03 9.30 -10.36
C GLN A 124 -11.75 9.93 -9.82
N LEU A 125 -11.74 11.26 -9.71
CA LEU A 125 -10.62 11.99 -9.10
C LEU A 125 -10.54 11.71 -7.60
N ALA A 126 -11.71 11.63 -6.94
CA ALA A 126 -11.82 11.23 -5.54
C ALA A 126 -11.22 9.85 -5.30
N VAL A 127 -11.60 8.89 -6.14
CA VAL A 127 -11.10 7.52 -6.12
C VAL A 127 -9.59 7.49 -6.22
N LYS A 128 -9.04 8.19 -7.22
CA LYS A 128 -7.60 8.23 -7.45
C LYS A 128 -6.85 8.88 -6.28
N GLY A 129 -7.40 9.95 -5.71
CA GLY A 129 -6.84 10.63 -4.54
C GLY A 129 -6.79 9.71 -3.32
N TRP A 130 -7.89 9.05 -2.99
CA TRP A 130 -7.98 8.13 -1.85
C TRP A 130 -7.08 6.90 -1.99
N ILE A 131 -7.05 6.26 -3.17
CA ILE A 131 -6.14 5.13 -3.43
C ILE A 131 -4.68 5.60 -3.32
N SER A 132 -4.35 6.76 -3.91
CA SER A 132 -3.00 7.30 -3.81
C SER A 132 -2.62 7.60 -2.37
N LEU A 133 -3.55 8.15 -1.56
CA LEU A 133 -3.33 8.44 -0.14
C LEU A 133 -3.13 7.16 0.69
N ALA A 134 -3.92 6.12 0.44
CA ALA A 134 -3.80 4.81 1.10
C ALA A 134 -2.46 4.14 0.76
N LEU A 135 -2.09 4.10 -0.52
CA LEU A 135 -0.79 3.59 -0.97
C LEU A 135 0.37 4.43 -0.43
N LEU A 136 0.17 5.74 -0.26
CA LEU A 136 1.18 6.62 0.35
C LEU A 136 1.28 6.40 1.87
N ASP A 137 0.20 6.03 2.56
CA ASP A 137 0.22 5.68 4.00
C ASP A 137 1.09 4.44 4.23
N GLU A 138 0.87 3.39 3.42
CA GLU A 138 1.73 2.21 3.35
C GLU A 138 3.19 2.60 3.01
N ALA A 139 3.36 3.62 2.17
CA ALA A 139 4.66 4.16 1.82
C ALA A 139 5.30 5.06 2.91
N ILE A 140 4.66 5.35 4.04
CA ILE A 140 5.19 6.32 5.01
C ILE A 140 5.48 5.70 6.39
N ASP A 141 4.82 4.60 6.77
CA ASP A 141 5.22 3.82 7.95
C ASP A 141 6.38 2.87 7.62
N MET A 142 7.52 3.03 8.30
CA MET A 142 8.75 2.25 8.10
C MET A 142 9.16 1.41 9.31
N ASP A 143 8.70 1.72 10.52
CA ASP A 143 9.24 1.10 11.74
C ASP A 143 8.40 -0.06 12.30
N ASP A 144 7.14 -0.16 11.89
CA ASP A 144 6.24 -1.16 12.46
C ASP A 144 5.07 -1.48 11.52
N ALA A 145 5.21 -1.19 10.23
CA ALA A 145 4.09 -1.14 9.29
C ALA A 145 3.34 -2.48 9.28
N GLU A 146 2.24 -2.51 10.04
CA GLU A 146 1.17 -3.45 9.79
C GLU A 146 0.92 -3.39 8.29
N GLN A 147 1.08 -4.52 7.62
CA GLN A 147 0.98 -4.56 6.18
C GLN A 147 -0.41 -4.05 5.81
N LEU A 148 -0.47 -2.83 5.26
CA LEU A 148 -1.73 -2.20 4.91
C LEU A 148 -2.17 -2.74 3.55
N SER A 149 -3.43 -3.11 3.45
CA SER A 149 -4.06 -3.57 2.21
C SER A 149 -5.23 -2.65 1.89
N PRO A 150 -5.24 -2.00 0.71
CA PRO A 150 -6.42 -1.27 0.27
C PRO A 150 -7.51 -2.27 -0.12
N ILE A 151 -8.68 -2.07 0.45
CA ILE A 151 -9.91 -2.81 0.16
C ILE A 151 -10.86 -1.84 -0.51
N VAL A 152 -11.39 -2.25 -1.65
CA VAL A 152 -12.27 -1.40 -2.45
C VAL A 152 -13.64 -2.03 -2.47
N LEU A 153 -14.66 -1.22 -2.17
CA LEU A 153 -16.07 -1.60 -2.19
C LEU A 153 -16.80 -0.70 -3.17
N TYR A 154 -17.47 -1.31 -4.13
CA TYR A 154 -18.43 -0.68 -5.02
C TYR A 154 -19.72 -1.48 -5.00
N VAL A 155 -20.84 -0.82 -4.75
CA VAL A 155 -22.19 -1.36 -4.90
C VAL A 155 -23.06 -0.38 -5.68
N SER A 156 -23.81 -0.88 -6.66
CA SER A 156 -24.71 -0.05 -7.47
C SER A 156 -26.03 0.31 -6.77
N ASN A 157 -26.32 -0.31 -5.62
CA ASN A 157 -27.53 -0.11 -4.83
C ASN A 157 -27.18 0.41 -3.43
N ASP A 158 -27.45 1.70 -3.19
CA ASP A 158 -27.15 2.36 -1.92
C ASP A 158 -27.92 1.76 -0.73
N ASP A 159 -29.12 1.20 -0.95
CA ASP A 159 -29.94 0.62 0.12
C ASP A 159 -29.30 -0.65 0.73
N ALA A 160 -28.50 -1.37 -0.07
CA ALA A 160 -27.79 -2.57 0.37
C ALA A 160 -26.45 -2.27 1.06
N TYR A 161 -26.01 -1.01 1.09
CA TYR A 161 -24.66 -0.65 1.51
C TYR A 161 -24.33 -1.11 2.94
N ASN A 162 -25.22 -0.87 3.91
CA ASN A 162 -24.94 -1.19 5.31
C ASN A 162 -24.78 -2.71 5.50
N ASP A 163 -25.67 -3.51 4.93
CA ASP A 163 -25.64 -4.97 5.01
C ASP A 163 -24.39 -5.54 4.32
N VAL A 164 -24.02 -4.98 3.16
CA VAL A 164 -22.79 -5.38 2.44
C VAL A 164 -21.54 -4.95 3.21
N ARG A 165 -21.55 -3.77 3.84
CA ARG A 165 -20.42 -3.26 4.62
C ARG A 165 -20.15 -4.13 5.84
N GLU A 166 -21.20 -4.55 6.55
CA GLU A 166 -21.11 -5.48 7.69
C GLU A 166 -20.55 -6.82 7.25
N ALA A 167 -21.10 -7.43 6.18
CA ALA A 167 -20.57 -8.68 5.66
C ALA A 167 -19.13 -8.56 5.11
N LEU A 168 -18.73 -7.37 4.64
CA LEU A 168 -17.35 -7.09 4.27
C LEU A 168 -16.44 -7.02 5.49
N ASP A 169 -16.90 -6.47 6.62
CA ASP A 169 -16.14 -6.51 7.89
C ASP A 169 -15.92 -7.96 8.35
N ASP A 170 -16.95 -8.81 8.30
CA ASP A 170 -16.83 -10.23 8.62
C ASP A 170 -15.85 -10.95 7.68
N ALA A 171 -15.92 -10.66 6.38
CA ALA A 171 -15.00 -11.20 5.40
C ALA A 171 -13.57 -10.77 5.69
N MET A 172 -13.33 -9.48 5.92
CA MET A 172 -12.01 -8.96 6.32
C MET A 172 -11.47 -9.69 7.55
N GLU A 173 -12.29 -9.86 8.59
CA GLU A 173 -11.90 -10.59 9.79
C GLU A 173 -11.51 -12.05 9.49
N ALA A 174 -12.28 -12.75 8.64
CA ALA A 174 -11.95 -14.11 8.20
C ALA A 174 -10.66 -14.19 7.37
N PHE A 175 -10.28 -13.09 6.69
CA PHE A 175 -8.98 -12.94 6.03
C PHE A 175 -7.86 -12.48 6.96
N GLY A 176 -8.12 -12.33 8.26
CA GLY A 176 -7.15 -11.84 9.23
C GLY A 176 -6.84 -10.36 9.07
N LEU A 177 -7.77 -9.59 8.52
CA LEU A 177 -7.67 -8.15 8.32
C LEU A 177 -8.51 -7.39 9.36
N ALA A 178 -8.06 -6.20 9.73
CA ALA A 178 -8.79 -5.27 10.58
C ALA A 178 -8.81 -3.88 9.91
N PRO A 179 -9.97 -3.22 9.79
CA PRO A 179 -10.04 -1.90 9.20
C PRO A 179 -9.30 -0.88 10.09
N VAL A 180 -8.34 -0.16 9.50
CA VAL A 180 -7.59 0.93 10.14
C VAL A 180 -8.25 2.27 9.81
N ARG A 181 -8.70 2.42 8.56
CA ARG A 181 -9.30 3.65 8.04
C ARG A 181 -10.32 3.36 6.96
N SER A 182 -11.29 4.25 6.80
CA SER A 182 -12.24 4.20 5.69
C SER A 182 -12.49 5.59 5.14
N SER A 183 -12.62 5.70 3.82
CA SER A 183 -13.14 6.91 3.19
C SER A 183 -14.64 7.05 3.49
N PRO A 184 -15.20 8.26 3.45
CA PRO A 184 -16.65 8.43 3.38
C PRO A 184 -17.21 7.69 2.14
N PRO A 185 -18.41 7.09 2.23
CA PRO A 185 -19.09 6.53 1.06
C PRO A 185 -19.58 7.64 0.12
N ILE A 186 -19.33 7.49 -1.17
CA ILE A 186 -19.84 8.41 -2.21
C ILE A 186 -21.25 7.95 -2.62
N ARG A 187 -22.29 8.81 -2.55
CA ARG A 187 -23.70 8.43 -2.81
C ARG A 187 -24.09 8.44 -4.29
N GLY A 188 -25.15 7.71 -4.65
CA GLY A 188 -25.66 7.51 -6.02
C GLY A 188 -25.20 6.19 -6.64
N SER A 189 -23.99 5.77 -6.27
CA SER A 189 -23.51 4.39 -6.30
C SER A 189 -22.46 4.31 -5.19
N VAL A 190 -22.69 3.51 -4.14
CA VAL A 190 -21.76 3.52 -3.00
C VAL A 190 -20.41 2.94 -3.39
N TRP A 191 -19.44 3.85 -3.47
CA TRP A 191 -18.02 3.54 -3.57
C TRP A 191 -17.29 3.93 -2.29
N GLN A 192 -16.40 3.07 -1.81
CA GLN A 192 -15.61 3.28 -0.61
C GLN A 192 -14.26 2.57 -0.71
N VAL A 193 -13.21 3.22 -0.17
CA VAL A 193 -11.91 2.59 0.09
C VAL A 193 -11.70 2.43 1.58
N ILE A 194 -11.32 1.23 1.97
CA ILE A 194 -10.99 0.86 3.34
C ILE A 194 -9.51 0.49 3.33
N THR A 195 -8.74 1.09 4.23
CA THR A 195 -7.37 0.65 4.50
C THR A 195 -7.44 -0.32 5.66
N ALA A 196 -7.03 -1.57 5.44
CA ALA A 196 -7.01 -2.60 6.47
C ALA A 196 -5.59 -3.07 6.77
N ALA A 197 -5.32 -3.38 8.02
CA ALA A 197 -4.08 -3.99 8.49
C ALA A 197 -4.29 -5.48 8.69
N PHE A 198 -3.26 -6.29 8.43
CA PHE A 198 -3.26 -7.67 8.90
C PHE A 198 -3.17 -7.71 10.43
N LYS A 199 -4.09 -8.43 11.07
CA LYS A 199 -4.00 -8.77 12.49
C LYS A 199 -2.69 -9.53 12.70
N ARG A 200 -1.73 -8.94 13.42
CA ARG A 200 -0.47 -9.58 13.78
C ARG A 200 -0.76 -10.85 14.60
N GLN A 201 -0.85 -12.00 13.94
CA GLN A 201 -0.78 -13.30 14.60
C GLN A 201 0.68 -13.65 14.81
N VAL A 202 1.37 -12.93 15.69
CA VAL A 202 2.74 -13.28 16.06
C VAL A 202 2.79 -13.58 17.54
N GLU A 203 3.10 -14.83 17.87
CA GLU A 203 3.57 -15.20 19.20
C GLU A 203 4.80 -14.32 19.51
N PRO A 204 4.79 -13.56 20.62
CA PRO A 204 5.80 -12.54 20.94
C PRO A 204 7.25 -13.01 20.78
N ASP A 205 7.52 -14.29 21.02
CA ASP A 205 8.85 -14.88 21.08
C ASP A 205 9.56 -15.07 19.72
N ARG A 206 8.89 -14.79 18.59
CA ARG A 206 9.46 -14.96 17.23
C ARG A 206 9.75 -13.65 16.48
N LEU A 207 9.48 -12.50 17.08
CA LEU A 207 9.58 -11.19 16.41
C LEU A 207 11.03 -10.71 16.21
N ASP A 208 11.93 -10.99 17.14
CA ASP A 208 13.26 -10.36 17.16
C ASP A 208 14.22 -10.84 16.06
N GLN A 209 13.94 -11.95 15.38
CA GLN A 209 14.82 -12.52 14.35
C GLN A 209 14.23 -12.52 12.93
N ALA A 210 12.99 -12.03 12.75
CA ALA A 210 12.23 -12.28 11.52
C ALA A 210 11.99 -11.06 10.62
N GLY A 211 12.19 -9.82 11.08
CA GLY A 211 11.71 -8.61 10.38
C GLY A 211 12.02 -8.52 8.88
N ASP A 212 13.27 -8.76 8.48
CA ASP A 212 13.71 -8.60 7.08
C ASP A 212 13.36 -9.81 6.18
N ALA A 213 13.38 -11.03 6.73
CA ALA A 213 12.99 -12.24 5.99
C ALA A 213 11.47 -12.41 5.88
N PHE A 214 10.71 -11.87 6.85
CA PHE A 214 9.26 -12.00 6.93
C PHE A 214 8.55 -11.14 5.90
N THR A 215 9.00 -9.92 5.62
CA THR A 215 8.33 -9.04 4.65
C THR A 215 8.50 -9.54 3.20
N ALA A 216 9.69 -10.03 2.86
CA ALA A 216 9.96 -10.67 1.56
C ALA A 216 9.31 -12.06 1.47
N GLY A 217 9.35 -12.84 2.56
CA GLY A 217 8.74 -14.16 2.68
C GLY A 217 7.21 -14.13 2.72
N ALA A 218 6.58 -13.10 3.27
CA ALA A 218 5.14 -12.92 3.30
C ALA A 218 4.62 -12.57 1.90
N LYS A 219 5.27 -11.64 1.18
CA LYS A 219 4.98 -11.41 -0.25
C LYS A 219 5.19 -12.67 -1.08
N ALA A 220 6.28 -13.41 -0.86
CA ALA A 220 6.55 -14.66 -1.58
C ALA A 220 5.60 -15.81 -1.22
N ARG A 221 5.13 -15.91 0.04
CA ARG A 221 4.11 -16.90 0.46
C ARG A 221 2.75 -16.57 -0.11
N TRP A 222 2.32 -15.30 -0.07
CA TRP A 222 1.02 -14.91 -0.59
C TRP A 222 0.90 -15.06 -2.12
N TYR A 223 2.00 -14.86 -2.85
CA TYR A 223 1.99 -14.98 -4.33
C TYR A 223 2.58 -16.30 -4.85
N GLY A 224 3.21 -17.13 -4.02
CA GLY A 224 4.01 -18.27 -4.46
C GLY A 224 3.70 -19.62 -3.82
N GLU A 225 2.89 -19.68 -2.76
CA GLU A 225 2.42 -20.96 -2.20
C GLU A 225 1.15 -21.44 -2.93
N PRO A 226 0.96 -22.74 -3.20
CA PRO A 226 -0.19 -23.23 -3.95
C PRO A 226 -1.51 -22.78 -3.29
N GLN A 227 -2.23 -21.91 -4.00
CA GLN A 227 -3.48 -21.22 -3.65
C GLN A 227 -4.70 -22.17 -3.43
N SER A 228 -4.50 -23.42 -3.01
CA SER A 228 -5.56 -24.43 -2.89
C SER A 228 -6.32 -24.43 -1.56
N GLN A 229 -6.08 -23.46 -0.68
CA GLN A 229 -6.72 -23.44 0.64
C GLN A 229 -7.33 -22.07 0.95
N ILE A 230 -8.38 -21.69 0.22
CA ILE A 230 -9.44 -20.90 0.86
C ILE A 230 -9.90 -21.74 2.05
N THR A 231 -9.64 -21.26 3.26
CA THR A 231 -10.10 -21.97 4.46
C THR A 231 -11.62 -22.03 4.46
N LYS A 232 -12.21 -23.01 5.15
CA LYS A 232 -13.67 -23.10 5.29
C LYS A 232 -14.27 -21.77 5.78
N ALA A 233 -13.62 -21.10 6.73
CA ALA A 233 -14.06 -19.80 7.26
C ALA A 233 -14.05 -18.68 6.20
N GLN A 234 -13.00 -18.59 5.38
CA GLN A 234 -12.95 -17.63 4.28
C GLN A 234 -14.04 -17.92 3.22
N GLY A 235 -14.27 -19.19 2.90
CA GLY A 235 -15.33 -19.60 1.99
C GLY A 235 -16.73 -19.24 2.49
N GLU A 236 -17.00 -19.48 3.78
CA GLU A 236 -18.26 -19.10 4.43
C GLU A 236 -18.46 -17.58 4.47
N ALA A 237 -17.41 -16.81 4.76
CA ALA A 237 -17.49 -15.35 4.78
C ALA A 237 -17.73 -14.76 3.38
N VAL A 238 -17.07 -15.30 2.35
CA VAL A 238 -17.34 -14.92 0.95
C VAL A 238 -18.77 -15.29 0.55
N ALA A 239 -19.28 -16.45 0.96
CA ALA A 239 -20.66 -16.84 0.70
C ALA A 239 -21.67 -15.89 1.38
N ASN A 240 -21.43 -15.50 2.63
CA ASN A 240 -22.25 -14.50 3.33
C ASN A 240 -22.23 -13.15 2.61
N LEU A 241 -21.06 -12.69 2.16
CA LEU A 241 -20.93 -11.45 1.39
C LEU A 241 -21.69 -11.51 0.06
N LEU A 242 -21.64 -12.64 -0.65
CA LEU A 242 -22.42 -12.85 -1.87
C LEU A 242 -23.94 -12.87 -1.61
N ASP A 243 -24.37 -13.38 -0.46
CA ASP A 243 -25.77 -13.36 -0.04
C ASP A 243 -26.27 -11.92 0.17
N LYS A 244 -25.48 -11.08 0.86
CA LYS A 244 -25.80 -9.65 1.04
C LYS A 244 -25.80 -8.87 -0.27
N LEU A 245 -25.05 -9.32 -1.26
CA LEU A 245 -25.07 -8.73 -2.60
C LEU A 245 -26.28 -9.12 -3.44
N GLN A 246 -27.18 -10.02 -3.01
CA GLN A 246 -28.29 -10.51 -3.85
C GLN A 246 -29.16 -9.40 -4.46
N SER A 247 -29.50 -8.37 -3.68
CA SER A 247 -30.33 -7.22 -4.10
C SER A 247 -29.58 -6.17 -4.93
N THR A 248 -28.25 -6.31 -5.09
CA THR A 248 -27.41 -5.40 -5.85
C THR A 248 -27.11 -6.01 -7.22
N PRO A 249 -27.53 -5.39 -8.35
CA PRO A 249 -27.28 -5.95 -9.68
C PRO A 249 -25.79 -5.93 -10.05
N ASP A 250 -25.08 -4.84 -9.73
CA ASP A 250 -23.67 -4.66 -10.05
C ASP A 250 -22.86 -4.33 -8.79
N ALA A 251 -21.77 -5.06 -8.57
CA ALA A 251 -20.89 -4.84 -7.42
C ALA A 251 -19.46 -5.20 -7.78
N LEU A 252 -18.50 -4.56 -7.11
CA LEU A 252 -17.09 -4.92 -7.18
C LEU A 252 -16.48 -4.75 -5.81
N ILE A 253 -15.94 -5.83 -5.27
CA ILE A 253 -15.27 -5.85 -3.99
C ILE A 253 -13.89 -6.48 -4.20
N MET A 254 -12.83 -5.78 -3.79
CA MET A 254 -11.47 -6.29 -3.82
C MET A 254 -10.93 -6.39 -2.40
N ILE A 255 -10.61 -7.61 -1.97
CA ILE A 255 -9.97 -7.90 -0.68
C ILE A 255 -8.59 -8.47 -0.98
N SER A 256 -7.55 -7.65 -0.83
CA SER A 256 -6.18 -7.99 -1.22
C SER A 256 -6.06 -8.40 -2.69
N ASN A 257 -6.01 -9.69 -3.02
CA ASN A 257 -5.98 -10.23 -4.39
C ASN A 257 -7.27 -10.97 -4.79
N ILE A 258 -8.24 -11.10 -3.89
CA ILE A 258 -9.54 -11.71 -4.19
C ILE A 258 -10.45 -10.61 -4.71
N LEU A 259 -10.96 -10.82 -5.92
CA LEU A 259 -11.91 -9.95 -6.57
C LEU A 259 -13.28 -10.66 -6.65
N ILE A 260 -14.27 -10.05 -5.99
CA ILE A 260 -15.67 -10.42 -6.11
C ILE A 260 -16.31 -9.39 -7.02
N VAL A 261 -16.77 -9.81 -8.20
CA VAL A 261 -17.50 -8.93 -9.12
C VAL A 261 -18.87 -9.51 -9.38
N LYS A 262 -19.90 -8.68 -9.34
CA LYS A 262 -21.24 -9.01 -9.78
C LYS A 262 -21.61 -8.11 -10.95
N VAL A 263 -22.08 -8.69 -12.04
CA VAL A 263 -22.55 -7.96 -13.23
C VAL A 263 -23.88 -8.53 -13.65
N ASP A 264 -24.89 -7.68 -13.84
CA ASP A 264 -26.25 -8.08 -14.25
C ASP A 264 -26.82 -9.21 -13.35
N GLY A 265 -26.57 -9.16 -12.04
CA GLY A 265 -27.04 -10.18 -11.11
C GLY A 265 -26.16 -11.43 -10.99
N VAL A 266 -25.12 -11.59 -11.84
CA VAL A 266 -24.28 -12.80 -11.88
C VAL A 266 -22.98 -12.56 -11.11
N PRO A 267 -22.76 -13.21 -9.95
CA PRO A 267 -21.52 -13.08 -9.21
C PRO A 267 -20.40 -13.93 -9.82
N VAL A 268 -19.19 -13.39 -9.78
CA VAL A 268 -17.95 -14.00 -10.22
C VAL A 268 -16.89 -13.71 -9.17
N VAL A 269 -16.36 -14.75 -8.54
CA VAL A 269 -15.23 -14.64 -7.60
C VAL A 269 -13.97 -15.11 -8.33
N ARG A 270 -12.91 -14.29 -8.28
CA ARG A 270 -11.62 -14.60 -8.88
C ARG A 270 -10.49 -14.25 -7.92
N GLU A 271 -9.47 -15.08 -7.93
CA GLU A 271 -8.17 -14.68 -7.43
C GLU A 271 -7.40 -14.01 -8.57
N LEU A 272 -6.82 -12.85 -8.26
CA LEU A 272 -6.06 -12.05 -9.21
C LEU A 272 -4.57 -12.37 -9.11
N THR A 273 -3.89 -12.41 -10.25
CA THR A 273 -2.42 -12.44 -10.30
C THR A 273 -1.86 -11.07 -9.89
N PRO A 274 -0.56 -10.98 -9.51
CA PRO A 274 0.08 -9.70 -9.22
C PRO A 274 -0.08 -8.67 -10.36
N GLU A 275 0.03 -9.10 -11.61
CA GLU A 275 -0.12 -8.24 -12.78
C GLU A 275 -1.55 -7.72 -12.92
N GLN A 276 -2.55 -8.55 -12.62
CA GLN A 276 -3.96 -8.14 -12.63
C GLN A 276 -4.27 -7.13 -11.51
N VAL A 277 -3.73 -7.34 -10.32
CA VAL A 277 -3.83 -6.38 -9.21
C VAL A 277 -3.20 -5.05 -9.60
N GLN A 278 -2.01 -5.09 -10.20
CA GLN A 278 -1.32 -3.89 -10.68
C GLN A 278 -2.15 -3.13 -11.72
N VAL A 279 -2.75 -3.83 -12.69
CA VAL A 279 -3.63 -3.21 -13.70
C VAL A 279 -4.82 -2.51 -13.05
N LEU A 280 -5.46 -3.09 -12.04
CA LEU A 280 -6.54 -2.42 -11.31
C LEU A 280 -6.04 -1.17 -10.57
N GLN A 281 -4.92 -1.27 -9.87
CA GLN A 281 -4.33 -0.16 -9.11
C GLN A 281 -3.90 1.01 -10.01
N GLU A 282 -3.39 0.72 -11.21
CA GLU A 282 -3.00 1.73 -12.20
C GLU A 282 -4.20 2.37 -12.92
N ASN A 283 -5.37 1.72 -12.91
CA ASN A 283 -6.58 2.16 -13.60
C ASN A 283 -7.78 2.25 -12.65
N PRO A 284 -7.84 3.28 -11.78
CA PRO A 284 -8.84 3.33 -10.71
C PRO A 284 -10.31 3.38 -11.17
N SER A 285 -10.57 3.84 -12.39
CA SER A 285 -11.92 3.83 -12.98
C SER A 285 -12.49 2.41 -13.16
N LEU A 286 -11.63 1.38 -13.14
CA LEU A 286 -12.07 -0.01 -13.16
C LEU A 286 -12.80 -0.39 -11.86
N PHE A 287 -12.52 0.25 -10.72
CA PHE A 287 -13.22 -0.05 -9.46
C PHE A 287 -14.68 0.42 -9.43
N THR A 288 -15.05 1.34 -10.32
CA THR A 288 -16.41 1.90 -10.40
C THR A 288 -17.23 1.32 -11.55
N ASP A 289 -16.64 0.45 -12.38
CA ASP A 289 -17.31 -0.22 -13.49
C ASP A 289 -16.99 -1.72 -13.47
N PRO A 290 -17.82 -2.52 -12.76
CA PRO A 290 -17.67 -3.97 -12.66
C PRO A 290 -17.53 -4.70 -14.01
N ARG A 291 -18.27 -4.25 -15.03
CA ARG A 291 -18.26 -4.86 -16.37
C ARG A 291 -16.94 -4.59 -17.08
N LEU A 292 -16.49 -3.33 -17.06
CA LEU A 292 -15.22 -2.92 -17.65
C LEU A 292 -14.05 -3.62 -16.95
N ALA A 293 -14.05 -3.68 -15.62
CA ALA A 293 -13.04 -4.41 -14.84
C ALA A 293 -12.91 -5.87 -15.29
N LEU A 294 -14.03 -6.61 -15.36
CA LEU A 294 -14.01 -8.00 -15.81
C LEU A 294 -13.49 -8.15 -17.26
N SER A 295 -13.91 -7.27 -18.17
CA SER A 295 -13.44 -7.31 -19.57
C SER A 295 -11.93 -7.05 -19.69
N ARG A 296 -11.39 -6.15 -18.85
CA ARG A 296 -9.96 -5.78 -18.87
C ARG A 296 -9.07 -6.86 -18.26
N LEU A 297 -9.57 -7.60 -17.28
CA LEU A 297 -8.82 -8.66 -16.62
C LEU A 297 -8.85 -10.01 -17.35
N GLN A 298 -9.80 -10.23 -18.27
CA GLN A 298 -9.92 -11.49 -19.03
C GLN A 298 -8.71 -11.85 -19.91
N PRO A 299 -8.17 -10.94 -20.76
CA PRO A 299 -7.07 -11.26 -21.67
C PRO A 299 -5.78 -11.68 -20.95
N LEU A 300 -5.50 -11.08 -19.80
CA LEU A 300 -4.28 -11.32 -19.00
C LEU A 300 -4.16 -12.79 -18.53
N ARG A 301 -5.28 -13.52 -18.46
CA ARG A 301 -5.28 -14.95 -18.08
C ARG A 301 -4.75 -15.86 -19.20
N ALA A 302 -4.95 -15.47 -20.46
CA ALA A 302 -4.55 -16.28 -21.61
C ALA A 302 -3.04 -16.26 -21.83
N GLU A 303 -2.40 -15.12 -21.57
CA GLU A 303 -0.96 -14.93 -21.77
C GLU A 303 -0.11 -15.74 -20.79
N VAL A 304 -0.56 -15.88 -19.54
CA VAL A 304 0.13 -16.69 -18.51
C VAL A 304 0.03 -18.18 -18.83
N SER A 305 -1.12 -18.64 -19.31
CA SER A 305 -1.33 -20.04 -19.68
C SER A 305 -0.60 -20.46 -20.97
N GLY A 306 -0.29 -19.50 -21.85
CA GLY A 306 0.38 -19.75 -23.14
C GLY A 306 1.91 -19.85 -23.05
N ARG A 307 2.53 -19.46 -21.92
CA ARG A 307 3.97 -19.55 -21.69
C ARG A 307 4.34 -20.94 -21.13
N GLY A 308 3.94 -21.99 -21.83
CA GLY A 308 4.41 -23.35 -21.56
C GLY A 308 5.93 -23.47 -21.80
N PRO A 309 6.62 -24.46 -21.19
CA PRO A 309 8.08 -24.62 -21.21
C PRO A 309 8.67 -25.07 -22.57
N ASP A 310 8.10 -24.64 -23.69
CA ASP A 310 8.30 -25.24 -25.01
C ASP A 310 9.50 -24.68 -25.81
N SER A 311 10.55 -24.22 -25.14
CA SER A 311 11.78 -23.73 -25.80
C SER A 311 13.06 -24.48 -25.43
N GLY A 312 12.97 -25.60 -24.70
CA GLY A 312 14.14 -26.36 -24.22
C GLY A 312 14.53 -27.61 -25.02
N GLN A 313 13.74 -28.09 -25.98
CA GLN A 313 14.02 -29.34 -26.71
C GLN A 313 14.09 -29.15 -28.22
N GLN A 314 15.04 -28.34 -28.70
CA GLN A 314 15.56 -28.54 -30.06
C GLN A 314 17.09 -28.43 -30.08
N SER A 315 17.68 -29.50 -30.65
CA SER A 315 19.06 -29.63 -31.12
C SER A 315 20.12 -30.16 -30.14
N ILE A 316 20.05 -31.47 -29.85
CA ILE A 316 21.25 -32.33 -29.90
C ILE A 316 20.90 -33.59 -30.71
N ALA A 317 21.14 -33.54 -32.01
CA ALA A 317 21.33 -34.71 -32.89
C ALA A 317 22.63 -34.42 -33.66
N ARG A 318 23.74 -35.07 -33.29
CA ARG A 318 24.31 -36.29 -33.90
C ARG A 318 24.59 -36.17 -35.39
#